data_AF-A0A4W6EZ92-F1
#
_entry.id   AF-A0A4W6EZ92-F1
#
_cell.length_a   1.000
_cell.length_b   1.000
_cell.length_c   1.000
_cell.angle_alpha   90.00
_cell.angle_beta   90.00
_cell.angle_gamma   90.00
#
_symmetry.space_group_name_H-M   'P 1'
#
loop_
_entity.id
_entity.type
_entity.pdbx_description
1 polymer ?
#
loop_
_entity_poly.entity_id
_entity_poly.type
_entity_poly.pdbx_seq_one_letter_code
_entity_poly.pdbx_strand_id
1 'polypeptide(L)'
;MRPTVSLTALAGWCGVFLSVVFAQSDGSLYKKVGDEVILKPNPGSVTGAISAIVWKDGPNIAMQWETPDPDITAYRQFKERGSLNTTNGEMTITGLLRDDSASYAVQINGRNAGKTDLRVLSPVPVPTVSKACDDEKTRCTFTCEGDTTGVDEVTYMWKSDDSAMEISSKELHIKKENDSSIKWFSCELINPVSQESSKPIDNPFPSELTCELSL
;
A
#
# COMPACT_ATOMS: atom_id res chain seq x y z
N MET A 1 34.33 0.10 -38.41
CA MET A 1 33.36 1.16 -38.74
C MET A 1 32.25 1.12 -37.70
N ARG A 2 32.26 2.08 -36.77
CA ARG A 2 31.20 2.26 -35.77
C ARG A 2 30.26 3.34 -36.30
N PRO A 3 28.94 3.16 -36.33
CA PRO A 3 28.04 4.25 -36.65
C PRO A 3 27.88 5.14 -35.41
N THR A 4 28.27 6.40 -35.59
CA THR A 4 27.93 7.53 -34.72
C THR A 4 26.42 7.78 -34.84
N VAL A 5 25.69 7.75 -33.72
CA VAL A 5 24.31 8.23 -33.67
C VAL A 5 24.30 9.54 -32.89
N SER A 6 23.94 10.59 -33.62
CA SER A 6 23.79 11.97 -33.15
C SER A 6 22.60 12.09 -32.19
N LEU A 7 22.80 12.73 -31.05
CA LEU A 7 21.78 13.00 -30.05
C LEU A 7 21.10 14.33 -30.38
N THR A 8 19.95 14.29 -31.05
CA THR A 8 19.07 15.47 -31.15
C THR A 8 18.12 15.47 -29.97
N ALA A 9 18.33 16.42 -29.06
CA ALA A 9 17.45 16.73 -27.96
C ALA A 9 16.09 17.25 -28.48
N LEU A 10 15.01 16.61 -28.06
CA LEU A 10 13.69 17.23 -28.00
C LEU A 10 13.05 16.92 -26.65
N ALA A 11 12.53 18.00 -26.07
CA ALA A 11 11.90 18.06 -24.77
C ALA A 11 10.77 17.05 -24.61
N GLY A 12 10.76 16.40 -23.46
CA GLY A 12 9.69 15.53 -23.03
C GLY A 12 9.92 15.19 -21.58
N TRP A 13 9.58 16.13 -20.70
CA TRP A 13 9.52 15.90 -19.26
C TRP A 13 8.34 14.95 -18.99
N CYS A 14 8.55 13.67 -19.27
CA CYS A 14 7.67 12.61 -18.82
C CYS A 14 8.27 12.16 -17.49
N GLY A 15 7.82 12.79 -16.39
CA GLY A 15 8.06 12.28 -15.06
C GLY A 15 7.41 10.91 -14.96
N VAL A 16 8.16 9.88 -15.34
CA VAL A 16 7.80 8.51 -15.02
C VAL A 16 7.98 8.41 -13.51
N PHE A 17 6.89 8.64 -12.77
CA PHE A 17 6.80 8.15 -11.41
C PHE A 17 6.96 6.65 -11.52
N LEU A 18 8.18 6.16 -11.31
CA LEU A 18 8.44 4.76 -11.00
C LEU A 18 7.64 4.47 -9.73
N SER A 19 6.41 4.04 -9.92
CA SER A 19 5.63 3.42 -8.87
C SER A 19 6.43 2.18 -8.53
N VAL A 20 7.07 2.18 -7.37
CA VAL A 20 7.71 0.97 -6.84
C VAL A 20 6.57 -0.01 -6.62
N VAL A 21 6.40 -0.93 -7.57
CA VAL A 21 5.44 -2.03 -7.45
C VAL A 21 6.10 -3.02 -6.52
N PHE A 22 5.75 -2.98 -5.24
CA PHE A 22 6.04 -4.08 -4.34
C PHE A 22 5.25 -5.29 -4.83
N ALA A 23 5.95 -6.28 -5.38
CA ALA A 23 5.36 -7.56 -5.74
C ALA A 23 4.95 -8.29 -4.45
N GLN A 24 3.72 -8.05 -3.97
CA GLN A 24 3.18 -8.76 -2.81
C GLN A 24 2.39 -9.98 -3.30
N SER A 25 2.98 -11.17 -3.15
CA SER A 25 2.41 -12.44 -3.60
C SER A 25 1.66 -13.18 -2.50
N ASP A 26 0.90 -12.49 -1.65
CA ASP A 26 0.12 -13.14 -0.58
C ASP A 26 -1.29 -13.58 -1.04
N GLY A 27 -1.71 -13.26 -2.28
CA GLY A 27 -3.05 -13.59 -2.79
C GLY A 27 -4.21 -12.84 -2.10
N SER A 28 -3.92 -12.12 -1.01
CA SER A 28 -4.83 -11.21 -0.31
C SER A 28 -5.11 -9.97 -1.15
N LEU A 29 -6.37 -9.54 -1.16
CA LEU A 29 -6.81 -8.28 -1.74
C LEU A 29 -6.75 -7.19 -0.67
N TYR A 30 -5.82 -6.24 -0.81
CA TYR A 30 -5.71 -5.10 0.10
C TYR A 30 -6.58 -3.94 -0.36
N LYS A 31 -7.30 -3.33 0.58
CA LYS A 31 -8.16 -2.16 0.36
C LYS A 31 -8.02 -1.17 1.51
N LYS A 32 -8.15 0.11 1.19
CA LYS A 32 -8.10 1.17 2.20
C LYS A 32 -9.45 1.29 2.91
N VAL A 33 -9.44 1.64 4.19
CA VAL A 33 -10.66 2.03 4.92
C VAL A 33 -11.38 3.17 4.16
N GLY A 34 -12.69 3.02 4.01
CA GLY A 34 -13.56 3.95 3.29
C GLY A 34 -13.73 3.65 1.80
N ASP A 35 -12.88 2.81 1.21
CA ASP A 35 -12.99 2.44 -0.21
C ASP A 35 -14.19 1.53 -0.49
N GLU A 36 -14.45 1.29 -1.77
CA GLU A 36 -15.33 0.25 -2.28
C GLU A 36 -14.52 -0.96 -2.77
N VAL A 37 -15.09 -2.16 -2.62
CA VAL A 37 -14.59 -3.39 -3.24
C VAL A 37 -15.70 -4.14 -3.96
N ILE A 38 -15.36 -4.69 -5.11
CA ILE A 38 -16.18 -5.64 -5.86
C ILE A 38 -15.51 -7.01 -5.77
N LEU A 39 -16.11 -7.91 -5.00
CA LEU A 39 -15.71 -9.30 -4.89
C LEU A 39 -16.32 -10.10 -6.05
N LYS A 40 -15.50 -10.92 -6.69
CA LYS A 40 -15.86 -11.59 -7.95
C LYS A 40 -15.75 -13.10 -7.81
N PRO A 41 -16.64 -13.86 -8.46
CA PRO A 41 -16.39 -15.28 -8.71
C PRO A 41 -15.08 -15.46 -9.51
N ASN A 42 -14.46 -16.62 -9.38
CA ASN A 42 -13.26 -16.97 -10.14
C ASN A 42 -13.57 -16.97 -11.64
N PRO A 43 -12.64 -16.53 -12.50
CA PRO A 43 -12.81 -16.58 -13.94
C PRO A 43 -13.22 -17.99 -14.42
N GLY A 44 -14.28 -18.06 -15.23
CA GLY A 44 -14.79 -19.32 -15.77
C GLY A 44 -15.60 -20.20 -14.81
N SER A 45 -15.79 -19.79 -13.55
CA SER A 45 -16.65 -20.53 -12.59
C SER A 45 -18.15 -20.42 -12.92
N VAL A 46 -18.55 -19.34 -13.60
CA VAL A 46 -19.93 -19.09 -14.03
C VAL A 46 -20.08 -19.60 -15.47
N THR A 47 -20.63 -20.81 -15.63
CA THR A 47 -20.72 -21.50 -16.93
C THR A 47 -22.14 -21.57 -17.50
N GLY A 48 -23.12 -20.89 -16.89
CA GLY A 48 -24.52 -20.93 -17.30
C GLY A 48 -25.39 -19.92 -16.57
N ALA A 49 -26.71 -20.03 -16.72
CA ALA A 49 -27.66 -19.17 -16.02
C ALA A 49 -27.52 -19.32 -14.49
N ILE A 50 -27.46 -18.20 -13.79
CA ILE A 50 -27.41 -18.17 -12.34
C ILE A 50 -28.85 -18.28 -11.82
N SER A 51 -29.11 -19.27 -10.97
CA SER A 51 -30.37 -19.48 -10.28
C SER A 51 -30.24 -19.36 -8.76
N ALA A 52 -29.03 -19.41 -8.20
CA ALA A 52 -28.77 -19.15 -6.79
C ALA A 52 -27.36 -18.62 -6.56
N ILE A 53 -27.20 -17.69 -5.62
CA ILE A 53 -25.92 -17.13 -5.18
C ILE A 53 -25.91 -17.07 -3.66
N VAL A 54 -24.79 -17.47 -3.05
CA VAL A 54 -24.52 -17.29 -1.62
C VAL A 54 -23.10 -16.78 -1.46
N TRP A 55 -22.96 -15.56 -0.95
CA TRP A 55 -21.70 -15.04 -0.44
C TRP A 55 -21.59 -15.25 1.07
N LYS A 56 -20.41 -15.65 1.52
CA LYS A 56 -20.07 -15.82 2.93
C LYS A 56 -18.88 -14.97 3.32
N ASP A 57 -18.91 -14.40 4.52
CA ASP A 57 -17.80 -13.75 5.23
C ASP A 57 -17.30 -14.71 6.33
N GLY A 58 -16.29 -15.51 6.01
CA GLY A 58 -15.88 -16.64 6.84
C GLY A 58 -17.00 -17.70 6.94
N PRO A 59 -17.47 -18.08 8.15
CA PRO A 59 -18.51 -19.10 8.31
C PRO A 59 -19.93 -18.57 8.09
N ASN A 60 -20.12 -17.25 8.10
CA ASN A 60 -21.44 -16.63 8.12
C ASN A 60 -21.89 -16.28 6.70
N ILE A 61 -23.21 -16.25 6.47
CA ILE A 61 -23.75 -15.74 5.21
C ILE A 61 -23.71 -14.21 5.25
N ALA A 62 -23.20 -13.60 4.19
CA ALA A 62 -23.15 -12.16 3.98
C ALA A 62 -24.36 -11.70 3.16
N MET A 63 -24.57 -12.31 2.00
CA MET A 63 -25.69 -12.04 1.10
C MET A 63 -26.09 -13.31 0.35
N GLN A 64 -27.38 -13.47 0.05
CA GLN A 64 -27.89 -14.59 -0.75
C GLN A 64 -29.06 -14.18 -1.64
N TRP A 65 -29.26 -14.94 -2.72
CA TRP A 65 -30.35 -14.79 -3.66
C TRP A 65 -30.63 -16.13 -4.35
N GLU A 66 -31.89 -16.45 -4.64
CA GLU A 66 -32.28 -17.65 -5.41
C GLU A 66 -33.60 -17.47 -6.15
N THR A 67 -33.73 -18.07 -7.33
CA THR A 67 -34.98 -18.06 -8.11
C THR A 67 -35.97 -19.11 -7.57
N PRO A 68 -37.29 -18.86 -7.66
CA PRO A 68 -37.96 -17.77 -8.38
C PRO A 68 -38.09 -16.45 -7.61
N ASP A 69 -37.56 -16.35 -6.40
CA ASP A 69 -37.64 -15.14 -5.58
C ASP A 69 -36.73 -14.02 -6.15
N PRO A 70 -37.27 -12.82 -6.45
CA PRO A 70 -36.42 -11.71 -6.88
C PRO A 70 -35.64 -11.06 -5.73
N ASP A 71 -36.03 -11.28 -4.47
CA ASP A 71 -35.52 -10.52 -3.35
C ASP A 71 -34.11 -11.00 -2.92
N ILE A 72 -33.21 -10.05 -2.70
CA ILE A 72 -31.87 -10.30 -2.19
C ILE A 72 -31.92 -10.20 -0.67
N THR A 73 -31.46 -11.26 0.02
CA THR A 73 -31.32 -11.24 1.47
C THR A 73 -29.90 -10.86 1.87
N ALA A 74 -29.75 -9.73 2.55
CA ALA A 74 -28.48 -9.25 3.10
C ALA A 74 -28.45 -9.38 4.64
N TYR A 75 -27.29 -9.65 5.20
CA TYR A 75 -27.10 -9.84 6.65
C TYR A 75 -26.15 -8.81 7.25
N ARG A 76 -26.31 -8.53 8.55
CA ARG A 76 -25.43 -7.67 9.35
C ARG A 76 -25.11 -6.34 8.63
N GLN A 77 -23.83 -5.99 8.49
CA GLN A 77 -23.34 -4.76 7.88
C GLN A 77 -23.62 -4.68 6.37
N PHE A 78 -23.84 -5.81 5.71
CA PHE A 78 -24.14 -5.85 4.27
C PHE A 78 -25.55 -5.38 3.94
N LYS A 79 -26.45 -5.24 4.94
CA LYS A 79 -27.78 -4.65 4.74
C LYS A 79 -27.73 -3.20 4.28
N GLU A 80 -26.73 -2.45 4.73
CA GLU A 80 -26.61 -1.02 4.48
C GLU A 80 -25.56 -0.72 3.41
N ARG A 81 -24.53 -1.57 3.30
CA ARG A 81 -23.34 -1.33 2.45
C ARG A 81 -23.12 -2.38 1.37
N GLY A 82 -23.90 -3.44 1.35
CA GLY A 82 -23.76 -4.56 0.43
C GLY A 82 -24.70 -4.47 -0.76
N SER A 83 -24.23 -4.83 -1.95
CA SER A 83 -25.07 -5.08 -3.12
C SER A 83 -24.64 -6.35 -3.83
N LEU A 84 -25.60 -7.07 -4.42
CA LEU A 84 -25.37 -8.33 -5.12
C LEU A 84 -25.86 -8.23 -6.56
N ASN A 85 -24.98 -8.47 -7.51
CA ASN A 85 -25.34 -8.57 -8.91
C ASN A 85 -25.71 -10.02 -9.26
N THR A 86 -27.01 -10.27 -9.42
CA THR A 86 -27.54 -11.61 -9.69
C THR A 86 -27.25 -12.13 -11.10
N THR A 87 -26.79 -11.25 -12.01
CA THR A 87 -26.45 -11.62 -13.40
C THR A 87 -25.07 -12.25 -13.49
N ASN A 88 -24.11 -11.80 -12.68
CA ASN A 88 -22.71 -12.25 -12.76
C ASN A 88 -22.15 -12.80 -11.44
N GLY A 89 -22.88 -12.69 -10.33
CA GLY A 89 -22.47 -13.16 -9.02
C GLY A 89 -21.53 -12.24 -8.25
N GLU A 90 -21.26 -11.02 -8.73
CA GLU A 90 -20.40 -10.05 -8.04
C GLU A 90 -21.10 -9.46 -6.81
N MET A 91 -20.37 -9.36 -5.70
CA MET A 91 -20.81 -8.68 -4.49
C MET A 91 -19.98 -7.42 -4.28
N THR A 92 -20.66 -6.28 -4.09
CA THR A 92 -20.01 -5.01 -3.80
C THR A 92 -20.18 -4.67 -2.32
N ILE A 93 -19.12 -4.18 -1.68
CA ILE A 93 -19.15 -3.62 -0.34
C ILE A 93 -18.64 -2.19 -0.42
N THR A 94 -19.47 -1.23 -0.02
CA THR A 94 -19.12 0.20 0.01
C THR A 94 -18.64 0.62 1.40
N GLY A 95 -17.85 1.69 1.47
CA GLY A 95 -17.43 2.29 2.74
C GLY A 95 -16.75 1.29 3.66
N LEU A 96 -15.72 0.62 3.17
CA LEU A 96 -15.06 -0.48 3.88
C LEU A 96 -14.57 -0.08 5.27
N LEU A 97 -14.84 -0.94 6.24
CA LEU A 97 -14.35 -0.84 7.60
C LEU A 97 -13.27 -1.89 7.86
N ARG A 98 -12.41 -1.69 8.86
CA ARG A 98 -11.37 -2.66 9.22
C ARG A 98 -11.95 -4.05 9.49
N ASP A 99 -13.11 -4.10 10.14
CA ASP A 99 -13.83 -5.33 10.49
C ASP A 99 -14.45 -6.06 9.28
N ASP A 100 -14.46 -5.43 8.09
CA ASP A 100 -14.81 -6.13 6.85
C ASP A 100 -13.68 -7.03 6.34
N SER A 101 -12.49 -6.99 6.96
CA SER A 101 -11.40 -7.91 6.67
C SER A 101 -11.81 -9.34 6.99
N ALA A 102 -11.99 -10.15 5.95
CA ALA A 102 -12.44 -11.53 6.10
C ALA A 102 -12.08 -12.36 4.88
N SER A 103 -12.24 -13.66 5.04
CA SER A 103 -12.17 -14.62 3.95
C SER A 103 -13.53 -14.77 3.30
N TYR A 104 -13.73 -14.13 2.15
CA TYR A 104 -15.01 -14.17 1.43
C TYR A 104 -15.05 -15.36 0.48
N ALA A 105 -16.15 -16.08 0.47
CA ALA A 105 -16.37 -17.21 -0.43
C ALA A 105 -17.73 -17.11 -1.10
N VAL A 106 -17.79 -17.45 -2.38
CA VAL A 106 -19.04 -17.46 -3.15
C VAL A 106 -19.39 -18.86 -3.63
N GLN A 107 -20.67 -19.18 -3.50
CA GLN A 107 -21.29 -20.33 -4.13
C GLN A 107 -22.31 -19.85 -5.16
N ILE A 108 -22.24 -20.40 -6.37
CA ILE A 108 -23.19 -20.14 -7.45
C ILE A 108 -23.82 -21.48 -7.84
N ASN A 109 -25.15 -21.53 -7.84
CA ASN A 109 -25.94 -22.74 -8.11
C ASN A 109 -25.48 -23.94 -7.25
N GLY A 110 -25.17 -23.68 -5.98
CA GLY A 110 -24.69 -24.69 -5.02
C GLY A 110 -23.24 -25.15 -5.20
N ARG A 111 -22.47 -24.55 -6.12
CA ARG A 111 -21.06 -24.90 -6.37
C ARG A 111 -20.15 -23.77 -5.92
N ASN A 112 -19.01 -24.11 -5.32
CA ASN A 112 -17.97 -23.13 -4.99
C ASN A 112 -17.49 -22.44 -6.28
N ALA A 113 -17.63 -21.12 -6.33
CA ALA A 113 -17.36 -20.32 -7.51
C ALA A 113 -16.22 -19.32 -7.30
N GLY A 114 -15.78 -19.06 -6.07
CA GLY A 114 -14.64 -18.19 -5.81
C GLY A 114 -14.35 -17.99 -4.34
N LYS A 115 -13.14 -17.48 -4.07
CA LYS A 115 -12.69 -17.10 -2.74
C LYS A 115 -11.78 -15.88 -2.85
N THR A 116 -11.93 -14.93 -1.94
CA THR A 116 -11.09 -13.74 -1.85
C THR A 116 -10.81 -13.44 -0.38
N ASP A 117 -9.53 -13.41 0.00
CA ASP A 117 -9.11 -12.96 1.32
C ASP A 117 -8.95 -11.44 1.27
N LEU A 118 -9.90 -10.71 1.85
CA LEU A 118 -9.92 -9.25 1.88
C LEU A 118 -9.22 -8.73 3.13
N ARG A 119 -8.28 -7.80 2.97
CA ARG A 119 -7.61 -7.07 4.04
C ARG A 119 -7.90 -5.59 3.91
N VAL A 120 -8.60 -5.02 4.89
CA VAL A 120 -8.94 -3.60 4.94
C VAL A 120 -8.03 -2.89 5.93
N LEU A 121 -7.18 -2.00 5.42
CA LEU A 121 -6.15 -1.31 6.20
C LEU A 121 -6.41 0.19 6.29
N SER A 122 -6.09 0.77 7.44
CA SER A 122 -5.99 2.23 7.57
C SER A 122 -4.75 2.72 6.82
N PRO A 123 -4.77 3.93 6.22
CA PRO A 123 -3.56 4.52 5.69
C PRO A 123 -2.54 4.81 6.81
N VAL A 124 -1.25 4.76 6.46
CA VAL A 124 -0.17 5.20 7.35
C VAL A 124 -0.23 6.72 7.56
N PRO A 125 0.20 7.23 8.73
CA PRO A 125 0.31 8.67 8.96
C PRO A 125 1.55 9.24 8.26
N VAL A 126 1.57 10.56 8.06
CA VAL A 126 2.79 11.27 7.66
C VAL A 126 3.81 11.22 8.80
N PRO A 127 5.00 10.63 8.59
CA PRO A 127 6.00 10.55 9.65
C PRO A 127 6.75 11.87 9.86
N THR A 128 7.42 11.95 11.00
CA THR A 128 8.39 12.99 11.34
C THR A 128 9.73 12.34 11.71
N VAL A 129 10.81 13.09 11.65
CA VAL A 129 12.13 12.60 12.02
C VAL A 129 12.68 13.44 13.16
N SER A 130 13.01 12.79 14.28
CA SER A 130 13.75 13.39 15.38
C SER A 130 15.24 13.02 15.29
N LYS A 131 16.10 13.84 15.89
CA LYS A 131 17.56 13.69 15.86
C LYS A 131 18.14 13.79 17.25
N ALA A 132 18.98 12.83 17.62
CA ALA A 132 19.83 12.88 18.81
C ALA A 132 21.28 12.61 18.41
N CYS A 133 22.22 13.44 18.85
CA CYS A 133 23.65 13.24 18.60
C CYS A 133 24.40 13.03 19.91
N ASP A 134 25.53 12.35 19.85
CA ASP A 134 26.49 12.31 20.95
C ASP A 134 27.10 13.70 21.21
N ASP A 135 27.66 13.89 22.42
CA ASP A 135 28.25 15.15 22.84
C ASP A 135 29.39 15.61 21.91
N GLU A 136 30.15 14.65 21.39
CA GLU A 136 31.27 14.88 20.47
C GLU A 136 30.81 15.18 19.03
N LYS A 137 29.51 15.06 18.73
CA LYS A 137 28.93 15.21 17.39
C LYS A 137 29.67 14.36 16.35
N THR A 138 29.96 13.11 16.69
CA THR A 138 30.54 12.12 15.78
C THR A 138 29.51 11.10 15.31
N ARG A 139 28.41 10.96 16.06
CA ARG A 139 27.32 10.03 15.79
C ARG A 139 25.98 10.68 16.10
N CYS A 140 25.07 10.59 15.15
CA CYS A 140 23.67 10.96 15.34
C CYS A 140 22.78 9.75 15.06
N THR A 141 21.71 9.62 15.83
CA THR A 141 20.60 8.71 15.56
C THR A 141 19.41 9.55 15.14
N PHE A 142 18.86 9.20 13.98
CA PHE A 142 17.57 9.70 13.53
C PHE A 142 16.50 8.68 13.87
N THR A 143 15.40 9.13 14.42
CA THR A 143 14.27 8.26 14.75
C THR A 143 13.08 8.69 13.91
N CYS A 144 12.51 7.74 13.18
CA CYS A 144 11.30 7.94 12.40
C CYS A 144 10.08 7.74 13.29
N GLU A 145 9.31 8.81 13.45
CA GLU A 145 8.17 8.90 14.36
C GLU A 145 6.86 9.03 13.58
N GLY A 146 5.88 8.22 13.96
CA GLY A 146 4.51 8.30 13.48
C GLY A 146 3.61 7.48 14.40
N ASP A 147 2.38 7.93 14.62
CA ASP A 147 1.41 7.17 15.41
C ASP A 147 0.86 5.99 14.59
N THR A 148 1.49 4.84 14.74
CA THR A 148 1.07 3.60 14.08
C THR A 148 0.07 2.81 14.93
N THR A 149 -0.53 3.41 15.97
CA THR A 149 -1.50 2.73 16.82
C THR A 149 -2.71 2.33 16.00
N GLY A 150 -2.98 1.02 15.90
CA GLY A 150 -4.09 0.51 15.11
C GLY A 150 -3.87 0.57 13.59
N VAL A 151 -2.64 0.79 13.14
CA VAL A 151 -2.24 0.65 11.73
C VAL A 151 -1.46 -0.65 11.58
N ASP A 152 -1.95 -1.55 10.75
CA ASP A 152 -1.34 -2.86 10.54
C ASP A 152 -0.32 -2.81 9.38
N GLU A 153 0.63 -3.75 9.39
CA GLU A 153 1.59 -4.00 8.28
C GLU A 153 2.46 -2.79 7.91
N VAL A 154 2.82 -1.97 8.90
CA VAL A 154 3.70 -0.80 8.69
C VAL A 154 5.16 -1.23 8.54
N THR A 155 5.76 -0.80 7.43
CA THR A 155 7.19 -0.88 7.15
C THR A 155 7.80 0.51 7.17
N TYR A 156 9.01 0.62 7.73
CA TYR A 156 9.81 1.85 7.73
C TYR A 156 10.85 1.73 6.60
N MET A 157 11.11 2.83 5.90
CA MET A 157 12.15 2.90 4.88
C MET A 157 12.84 4.26 4.91
N TRP A 158 14.17 4.28 4.88
CA TRP A 158 14.93 5.52 4.81
C TRP A 158 15.28 5.89 3.36
N LYS A 159 15.35 7.18 3.09
CA LYS A 159 15.84 7.77 1.84
C LYS A 159 16.97 8.74 2.14
N SER A 160 17.94 8.81 1.25
CA SER A 160 19.00 9.81 1.20
C SER A 160 18.99 10.48 -0.17
N ASP A 161 18.90 11.80 -0.22
CA ASP A 161 18.83 12.58 -1.48
C ASP A 161 17.85 11.96 -2.51
N ASP A 162 16.60 11.74 -2.09
CA ASP A 162 15.50 11.10 -2.84
C ASP A 162 15.70 9.60 -3.20
N SER A 163 16.87 9.01 -2.89
CA SER A 163 17.17 7.62 -3.20
C SER A 163 16.85 6.70 -2.02
N ALA A 164 16.14 5.59 -2.26
CA ALA A 164 15.83 4.60 -1.24
C ALA A 164 17.11 3.93 -0.72
N MET A 165 17.17 3.75 0.60
CA MET A 165 18.24 3.03 1.27
C MET A 165 17.76 1.60 1.58
N GLU A 166 18.69 0.65 1.57
CA GLU A 166 18.45 -0.73 2.02
C GLU A 166 18.40 -0.83 3.56
N ILE A 167 17.67 0.10 4.21
CA ILE A 167 17.52 0.20 5.66
C ILE A 167 16.03 0.27 5.97
N SER A 168 15.51 -0.86 6.45
CA SER A 168 14.13 -0.98 6.91
C SER A 168 14.08 -1.05 8.44
N SER A 169 14.14 0.10 9.09
CA SER A 169 14.05 0.20 10.55
C SER A 169 13.59 1.57 11.01
N LYS A 170 13.11 1.64 12.25
CA LYS A 170 12.64 2.89 12.86
C LYS A 170 13.77 3.90 13.09
N GLU A 171 15.00 3.43 13.24
CA GLU A 171 16.16 4.27 13.56
C GLU A 171 17.21 4.22 12.46
N LEU A 172 17.81 5.35 12.15
CA LEU A 172 18.95 5.46 11.25
C LEU A 172 20.14 6.02 12.01
N HIS A 173 21.21 5.25 12.11
CA HIS A 173 22.45 5.68 12.74
C HIS A 173 23.41 6.27 11.71
N ILE A 174 23.71 7.56 11.86
CA ILE A 174 24.64 8.30 11.03
C ILE A 174 25.93 8.54 11.80
N LYS A 175 27.07 8.27 11.17
CA LYS A 175 28.40 8.63 11.69
C LYS A 175 29.02 9.71 10.82
N LYS A 176 29.91 10.51 11.38
CA LYS A 176 30.67 11.53 10.64
C LYS A 176 31.48 10.99 9.47
N GLU A 177 31.91 9.73 9.56
CA GLU A 177 32.66 9.02 8.52
C GLU A 177 31.76 8.49 7.38
N ASN A 178 30.44 8.56 7.52
CA ASN A 178 29.52 8.22 6.44
C ASN A 178 29.67 9.23 5.28
N ASP A 179 29.11 8.87 4.13
CA ASP A 179 29.18 9.70 2.92
C ASP A 179 28.69 11.13 3.16
N SER A 180 29.63 12.07 3.18
CA SER A 180 29.41 13.50 3.40
C SER A 180 28.86 14.22 2.16
N SER A 181 28.72 13.50 1.04
CA SER A 181 28.00 14.01 -0.14
C SER A 181 26.49 13.97 0.03
N ILE A 182 25.97 13.14 0.95
CA ILE A 182 24.55 13.09 1.27
C ILE A 182 24.12 14.43 1.88
N LYS A 183 23.11 15.08 1.31
CA LYS A 183 22.66 16.40 1.76
C LYS A 183 21.58 16.28 2.82
N TRP A 184 20.64 15.39 2.63
CA TRP A 184 19.50 15.21 3.53
C TRP A 184 18.98 13.78 3.53
N PHE A 185 18.24 13.47 4.59
CA PHE A 185 17.57 12.19 4.79
C PHE A 185 16.06 12.40 4.93
N SER A 186 15.28 11.40 4.59
CA SER A 186 13.86 11.33 4.96
C SER A 186 13.47 9.90 5.30
N CYS A 187 12.37 9.75 6.02
CA CYS A 187 11.80 8.44 6.34
C CYS A 187 10.43 8.30 5.67
N GLU A 188 10.10 7.08 5.27
CA GLU A 188 8.78 6.71 4.77
C GLU A 188 8.16 5.64 5.67
N LEU A 189 6.86 5.81 5.94
CA LEU A 189 6.00 4.74 6.43
C LEU A 189 5.23 4.19 5.25
N ILE A 190 5.18 2.86 5.15
CA ILE A 190 4.57 2.17 4.03
C ILE A 190 3.70 1.04 4.57
N ASN A 191 2.51 0.88 4.01
CA ASN A 191 1.74 -0.34 4.11
C ASN A 191 1.13 -0.67 2.72
N PRO A 192 0.46 -1.83 2.52
CA PRO A 192 -0.05 -2.21 1.20
C PRO A 192 -1.02 -1.23 0.53
N VAL A 193 -1.60 -0.28 1.28
CA VAL A 193 -2.63 0.65 0.77
C VAL A 193 -2.19 2.11 0.74
N SER A 194 -1.02 2.45 1.29
CA SER A 194 -0.53 3.82 1.39
C SER A 194 0.95 3.91 1.68
N GLN A 195 1.55 5.04 1.30
CA GLN A 195 2.92 5.40 1.58
C GLN A 195 2.96 6.89 1.88
N GLU A 196 3.62 7.27 2.96
CA GLU A 196 3.80 8.66 3.35
C GLU A 196 5.26 8.92 3.74
N SER A 197 5.76 10.11 3.40
CA SER A 197 7.16 10.50 3.60
C SER A 197 7.27 11.68 4.56
N SER A 198 8.32 11.69 5.38
CA SER A 198 8.63 12.81 6.26
C SER A 198 9.13 14.01 5.46
N LYS A 199 9.11 15.19 6.08
CA LYS A 199 9.96 16.29 5.60
C LYS A 199 11.44 15.86 5.64
N PRO A 200 12.27 16.34 4.70
CA PRO A 200 13.71 16.12 4.74
C PRO A 200 14.33 16.68 6.04
N ILE A 201 15.33 15.98 6.55
CA ILE A 201 16.21 16.45 7.62
C ILE A 201 17.64 16.53 7.09
N ASP A 202 18.31 17.66 7.33
CA ASP A 202 19.67 17.88 6.85
C ASP A 202 20.66 16.88 7.46
N ASN A 203 21.64 16.47 6.65
CA ASN A 203 22.78 15.71 7.13
C ASN A 203 23.55 16.55 8.17
N PRO A 204 23.76 16.07 9.41
CA PRO A 204 24.54 16.77 10.43
C PRO A 204 26.04 16.81 10.12
N PHE A 205 26.51 16.02 9.15
CA PHE A 205 27.90 15.93 8.73
C PHE A 205 28.05 16.19 7.22
N PRO A 206 27.59 17.35 6.71
CA PRO A 206 27.76 17.67 5.30
C PRO A 206 29.26 17.85 5.02
N SER A 207 29.69 17.51 3.81
CA SER A 207 31.02 17.88 3.35
C SER A 207 31.17 19.40 3.42
N GLU A 208 32.21 19.87 4.11
CA GLU A 208 32.70 21.22 3.92
C GLU A 208 33.01 21.35 2.42
N LEU A 209 32.18 22.07 1.67
CA LEU A 209 32.57 22.54 0.35
C LEU A 209 33.77 23.46 0.60
N THR A 210 34.99 22.93 0.46
CA THR A 210 36.17 23.75 0.30
C THR A 210 35.97 24.51 -0.99
N CYS A 211 35.41 25.72 -0.88
CA CYS A 211 35.51 26.73 -1.89
C CYS A 211 36.99 27.12 -1.91
N GLU A 212 37.81 26.37 -2.65
CA GLU A 212 39.14 26.85 -3.01
C GLU A 212 38.92 28.12 -3.85
N LEU A 213 38.99 29.27 -3.18
CA LEU A 213 39.24 30.54 -3.81
C LEU A 213 40.63 30.41 -4.47
N SER A 214 40.63 30.08 -5.75
CA SER A 214 41.80 30.25 -6.61
C SER A 214 42.17 31.74 -6.61
N LEU A 215 43.19 32.07 -5.82
CA LEU A 215 43.95 33.32 -5.86
C LEU A 215 44.67 33.50 -7.19
#